data_AF-A0AAJ1STF0-F1
#
_entry.id   AF-A0AAJ1STF0-F1
#
_cell.length_a   1.000
_cell.length_b   1.000
_cell.length_c   1.000
_cell.angle_alpha   90.00
_cell.angle_beta   90.00
_cell.angle_gamma   90.00
#
_symmetry.space_group_name_H-M   'P 1'
#
loop_
_entity.id
_entity.type
_entity.pdbx_description
1 polymer ?
#
loop_
_entity_poly.entity_id
_entity_poly.type
_entity_poly.pdbx_seq_one_letter_code
_entity_poly.pdbx_strand_id
1 'polypeptide(L)' 'MVHKDWGLGLVMRHEDDVITVLFEQEGYKTLSRAAVVEHQLLKPA' A
#
# COMPACT_ATOMS: atom_id res chain seq x y z
N MET A 1 0.22 7.18 3.12
CA MET A 1 0.07 6.91 1.67
C MET A 1 -1.39 6.72 1.36
N VAL A 2 -1.84 7.06 0.15
CA VAL A 2 -3.26 6.95 -0.22
C VAL A 2 -3.42 5.89 -1.32
N HIS A 3 -4.30 4.92 -1.09
CA HIS A 3 -4.76 3.95 -2.08
C HIS A 3 -6.14 4.38 -2.60
N LYS A 4 -6.39 4.21 -3.90
CA LYS A 4 -7.67 4.63 -4.52
C LYS A 4 -8.90 3.94 -3.92
N ASP A 5 -8.77 2.67 -3.53
CA ASP A 5 -9.88 1.85 -3.06
C ASP A 5 -9.95 1.76 -1.53
N TRP A 6 -8.85 2.05 -0.83
CA TRP A 6 -8.71 1.78 0.62
C TRP A 6 -8.36 3.03 1.43
N GLY A 7 -8.22 4.19 0.77
CA GLY A 7 -7.95 5.46 1.42
C GLY A 7 -6.55 5.53 2.03
N LEU A 8 -6.45 6.20 3.18
CA LEU A 8 -5.18 6.46 3.86
C LEU A 8 -4.66 5.18 4.53
N GLY A 9 -3.39 4.88 4.28
CA GLY A 9 -2.68 3.77 4.87
C GLY A 9 -1.30 4.16 5.40
N LEU A 10 -0.87 3.46 6.44
CA LEU A 10 0.43 3.58 7.07
C LEU A 10 1.30 2.37 6.70
N VAL A 11 2.49 2.62 6.17
CA VAL A 11 3.43 1.55 5.80
C VAL A 11 3.98 0.92 7.07
N MET A 12 3.82 -0.40 7.21
CA MET A 12 4.26 -1.17 8.37
C MET A 12 5.57 -1.90 8.10
N ARG A 13 5.68 -2.49 6.90
CA ARG A 13 6.84 -3.30 6.49
C ARG A 13 7.16 -3.04 5.03
N HIS A 14 8.45 -2.99 4.73
CA HIS A 14 8.98 -2.89 3.38
C HIS A 14 10.02 -4.00 3.19
N GLU A 15 9.66 -4.98 2.37
CA GLU A 15 10.54 -6.06 1.90
C GLU A 15 10.84 -5.84 0.41
N ASP A 16 11.77 -6.59 -0.16
CA ASP A 16 12.30 -6.31 -1.51
C ASP A 16 11.20 -6.28 -2.59
N ASP A 17 10.23 -7.21 -2.50
CA ASP A 17 9.18 -7.39 -3.50
C ASP A 17 7.77 -7.01 -3.02
N VAL A 18 7.60 -6.80 -1.71
CA VAL A 18 6.28 -6.55 -1.11
C VAL A 18 6.32 -5.45 -0.05
N ILE A 19 5.20 -4.77 0.09
CA ILE A 19 4.98 -3.75 1.11
C ILE A 19 3.71 -4.10 1.86
N THR A 20 3.79 -4.13 3.20
CA THR A 20 2.60 -4.27 4.05
C THR A 20 2.15 -2.89 4.52
N VAL A 21 0.90 -2.56 4.25
CA VAL A 21 0.26 -1.30 4.64
C VAL A 21 -0.95 -1.59 5.52
N LEU A 22 -1.07 -0.87 6.63
CA LEU A 22 -2.26 -0.85 7.46
C LEU A 22 -3.18 0.27 6.98
N PHE A 23 -4.37 -0.09 6.52
CA PHE A 23 -5.46 0.84 6.18
C PHE A 23 -6.48 0.87 7.31
N GLU A 24 -6.96 2.05 7.69
CA GLU A 24 -7.80 2.22 8.89
C GLU A 24 -9.09 1.39 8.85
N GLN A 25 -9.71 1.26 7.68
CA GLN A 25 -10.96 0.52 7.51
C GLN A 25 -10.75 -0.94 7.07
N GLU A 26 -9.69 -1.19 6.31
CA GLU A 26 -9.47 -2.48 5.63
C GLU A 26 -8.46 -3.39 6.34
N GLY A 27 -7.78 -2.87 7.37
CA GLY A 27 -6.72 -3.57 8.08
C GLY A 27 -5.44 -3.73 7.25
N TYR A 28 -4.69 -4.80 7.51
CA TYR A 28 -3.43 -5.07 6.83
C TYR A 28 -3.65 -5.57 5.39
N LYS A 29 -2.95 -4.95 4.44
CA LYS A 29 -2.84 -5.42 3.06
C LYS A 29 -1.36 -5.56 2.70
N THR A 30 -1.02 -6.68 2.07
CA THR A 30 0.30 -6.87 1.46
C THR A 30 0.18 -6.61 -0.03
N LEU A 31 1.02 -5.72 -0.54
CA LEU A 31 1.02 -5.27 -1.92
C LEU A 31 2.33 -5.63 -2.59
N SER A 32 2.26 -6.16 -3.82
CA SER A 32 3.44 -6.33 -4.66
C SER A 32 4.00 -4.97 -5.04
N ARG A 33 5.31 -4.78 -4.87
CA ARG A 33 6.01 -3.55 -5.23
C ARG A 33 5.95 -3.29 -6.74
N ALA A 34 6.06 -4.34 -7.55
CA ALA A 34 5.89 -4.25 -9.00
C ALA A 34 4.51 -3.70 -9.37
N ALA A 35 3.44 -4.28 -8.80
CA ALA A 35 2.07 -3.83 -9.05
C ALA A 35 1.81 -2.39 -8.58
N VAL A 36 2.39 -1.99 -7.45
CA VAL A 36 2.28 -0.61 -6.94
C VAL A 36 2.88 0.39 -7.92
N VAL A 37 4.03 0.07 -8.52
CA VAL A 37 4.70 0.95 -9.49
C VAL A 37 3.97 0.94 -10.82
N GLU A 38 3.68 -0.24 -11.37
CA GLU A 38 3.06 -0.42 -12.68
C GLU A 38 1.67 0.22 -12.75
N HIS A 39 0.87 0.05 -11.70
CA HIS A 39 -0.51 0.54 -11.65
C HIS A 39 -0.69 1.78 -10.78
N GLN A 40 0.39 2.36 -10.26
CA GLN A 40 0.38 3.56 -9.42
C GLN A 40 -0.61 3.44 -8.24
N LEU A 41 -0.64 2.27 -7.59
CA LEU A 41 -1.65 1.93 -6.60
C LEU A 41 -1.59 2.81 -5.35
N LEU A 42 -0.41 3.35 -5.03
CA LEU A 42 -0.17 4.15 -3.85
C LEU A 42 0.40 5.51 -4.24
N LYS A 43 -0.13 6.56 -3.61
CA LYS A 43 0.37 7.92 -3.74
C LYS A 43 0.86 8.47 -2.41
N PRO A 44 1.85 9.39 -2.41
CA PRO A 44 2.13 10.23 -1.25
C PRO A 44 0.84 10.89 -0.76
N ALA A 45 0.71 11.06 0.55
CA ALA A 45 -0.42 11.77 1.15
C ALA A 45 -0.27 13.28 0.94
#